data_AF-A0A6G6YKC5-F1
#
_entry.id   AF-A0A6G6YKC5-F1
#
_cell.length_a   1.000
_cell.length_b   1.000
_cell.length_c   1.000
_cell.angle_alpha   90.00
_cell.angle_beta   90.00
_cell.angle_gamma   90.00
#
_symmetry.space_group_name_H-M   'P 1'
#
loop_
_entity.id
_entity.type
_entity.pdbx_description
1 polymer ?
#
loop_
_entity_poly.entity_id
_entity_poly.type
_entity_poly.pdbx_seq_one_letter_code
_entity_poly.pdbx_strand_id
1 'polypeptide(L)'
;MKLYIDWNVLNGIKNGRFQEFKEIIRQSEKFVIVYSTSHISDIASSYSDEKENPNIQSDLEFLAEITDCMCVFNNGKDIVLQQNEPFHIFENEIESKNLTDDFSFNNIFNILDEDNENTELVAPLKAMLQSLPVDGLFKDAFENPQSAEIMNSMFPDLQDNPTFEGLFNSFGKMLENLNEKEGYKDLKTPFKHLNINHGKLTNPDNNPFDVLNETYKKLGIEESPLQKDYFEKGKNAPVWFDDITSAYISLDMHGFHSDEVKVTETKKKTFKNTTQDSFHTAFATTCDFYITNDKKNYQKAKAIFKEKNISTYVLKPDEFINFYKENLEIVDFKTSWDKYTETMKNGNFYDISDKDNSDDFYKVHFSKYYFFGYFNKIFIFNSDTDRKSFSALFSKELPTNCLGVFFSEIKGMVKIIVDYLGTDSNDKGYFDESEIDENNHWNGRIWDFEKFQFRLVQDKRYFQFYYDFNINNLNN
;
A
#
# COMPACT_ATOMS: atom_id res chain seq x y z
N MET A 1 -9.74 0.08 12.58
CA MET A 1 -8.43 -0.25 11.98
C MET A 1 -8.63 -0.60 10.52
N LYS A 2 -7.72 -0.20 9.65
CA LYS A 2 -7.80 -0.44 8.21
C LYS A 2 -7.05 -1.71 7.80
N LEU A 3 -7.72 -2.57 7.02
CA LEU A 3 -7.17 -3.80 6.47
C LEU A 3 -7.12 -3.71 4.94
N TYR A 4 -5.95 -3.98 4.38
CA TYR A 4 -5.79 -4.26 2.97
C TYR A 4 -5.57 -5.77 2.81
N ILE A 5 -6.48 -6.45 2.12
CA ILE A 5 -6.48 -7.92 2.00
C ILE A 5 -6.33 -8.28 0.53
N ASP A 6 -5.18 -8.86 0.16
CA ASP A 6 -4.87 -9.32 -1.20
C ASP A 6 -6.00 -10.20 -1.76
N TRP A 7 -6.26 -10.08 -3.06
CA TRP A 7 -7.28 -10.86 -3.76
C TRP A 7 -7.11 -12.37 -3.56
N ASN A 8 -5.88 -12.88 -3.44
CA ASN A 8 -5.65 -14.30 -3.19
C ASN A 8 -6.26 -14.81 -1.86
N VAL A 9 -6.40 -13.93 -0.86
CA VAL A 9 -7.03 -14.22 0.42
C VAL A 9 -8.53 -13.99 0.32
N LEU A 10 -8.97 -12.87 -0.26
CA LEU A 10 -10.40 -12.56 -0.45
C LEU A 10 -11.11 -13.65 -1.26
N ASN A 11 -10.52 -14.07 -2.38
CA ASN A 11 -11.03 -15.18 -3.18
C ASN A 11 -11.02 -16.50 -2.38
N GLY A 12 -10.04 -16.69 -1.49
CA GLY A 12 -10.03 -17.79 -0.53
C GLY A 12 -11.25 -17.78 0.40
N ILE A 13 -11.54 -16.62 1.01
CA ILE A 13 -12.68 -16.38 1.91
C ILE A 13 -14.01 -16.65 1.20
N LYS A 14 -14.17 -16.11 -0.02
CA LYS A 14 -15.36 -16.33 -0.85
C LYS A 14 -15.61 -17.82 -1.07
N ASN A 15 -14.56 -18.58 -1.34
CA ASN A 15 -14.61 -20.03 -1.60
C ASN A 15 -14.55 -20.90 -0.33
N GLY A 16 -14.89 -20.37 0.85
CA GLY A 16 -15.01 -21.17 2.06
C GLY A 16 -13.70 -21.45 2.81
N ARG A 17 -12.57 -20.89 2.39
CA ARG A 17 -11.30 -20.95 3.15
C ARG A 17 -11.26 -19.84 4.20
N PHE A 18 -10.37 -19.97 5.19
CA PHE A 18 -10.12 -18.95 6.23
C PHE A 18 -11.39 -18.50 7.00
N GLN A 19 -12.26 -19.44 7.41
CA GLN A 19 -13.53 -19.09 8.07
C GLN A 19 -13.36 -18.27 9.35
N GLU A 20 -12.45 -18.67 10.23
CA GLU A 20 -12.17 -17.91 11.45
C GLU A 20 -11.70 -16.48 11.13
N PHE A 21 -10.82 -16.32 10.15
CA PHE A 21 -10.39 -14.99 9.69
C PHE A 21 -11.58 -14.17 9.16
N LYS A 22 -12.46 -14.79 8.36
CA LYS A 22 -13.69 -14.15 7.85
C LYS A 22 -14.59 -13.66 8.98
N GLU A 23 -14.79 -14.47 10.02
CA GLU A 23 -15.59 -14.11 11.19
C GLU A 23 -14.98 -12.92 11.95
N ILE A 24 -13.65 -12.89 12.06
CA ILE A 24 -12.94 -11.79 12.72
C ILE A 24 -13.10 -10.48 11.94
N ILE A 25 -12.80 -10.47 10.64
CA ILE A 25 -12.78 -9.23 9.85
C ILE A 25 -14.18 -8.65 9.57
N ARG A 26 -15.25 -9.42 9.77
CA ARG A 26 -16.65 -8.96 9.66
C ARG A 26 -17.13 -8.09 10.83
N GLN A 27 -16.30 -7.91 11.87
CA GLN A 27 -16.55 -6.97 12.96
C GLN A 27 -16.34 -5.53 12.46
N SER A 28 -17.37 -4.95 11.84
CA SER A 28 -17.31 -3.61 11.22
C SER A 28 -17.05 -2.48 12.21
N GLU A 29 -17.29 -2.71 13.50
CA GLU A 29 -16.93 -1.80 14.59
C GLU A 29 -15.42 -1.77 14.88
N LYS A 30 -14.66 -2.79 14.43
CA LYS A 30 -13.21 -2.90 14.61
C LYS A 30 -12.45 -2.63 13.31
N PHE A 31 -13.01 -3.06 12.18
CA PHE A 31 -12.28 -3.14 10.91
C PHE A 31 -12.98 -2.40 9.77
N VAL A 32 -12.16 -1.68 9.00
CA VAL A 32 -12.52 -1.11 7.70
C VAL A 32 -11.66 -1.83 6.68
N ILE A 33 -12.29 -2.57 5.76
CA ILE A 33 -11.59 -3.32 4.72
C ILE A 33 -11.59 -2.46 3.46
N VAL A 34 -10.42 -2.31 2.83
CA VAL A 34 -10.23 -1.47 1.66
C VAL A 34 -9.82 -2.34 0.48
N TYR A 35 -10.47 -2.16 -0.66
CA TYR A 35 -10.03 -2.73 -1.95
C TYR A 35 -9.34 -1.67 -2.80
N SER A 36 -8.77 -2.05 -3.93
CA SER A 36 -8.13 -1.13 -4.87
C SER A 36 -8.36 -1.52 -6.32
N THR A 37 -7.93 -0.67 -7.24
CA THR A 37 -7.88 -1.00 -8.68
C THR A 37 -7.10 -2.28 -8.97
N SER A 38 -6.09 -2.63 -8.18
CA SER A 38 -5.37 -3.91 -8.34
C SER A 38 -6.22 -5.15 -8.11
N HIS A 39 -7.22 -5.07 -7.21
CA HIS A 39 -8.19 -6.15 -7.03
C HIS A 39 -9.09 -6.31 -8.26
N ILE A 40 -9.50 -5.18 -8.85
CA ILE A 40 -10.28 -5.17 -10.09
C ILE A 40 -9.45 -5.76 -11.22
N SER A 41 -8.17 -5.42 -11.31
CA SER A 41 -7.25 -5.95 -12.32
C SER A 41 -7.02 -7.46 -12.17
N ASP A 42 -6.99 -7.98 -10.94
CA ASP A 42 -6.94 -9.42 -10.67
C ASP A 42 -8.22 -10.14 -11.11
N ILE A 43 -9.40 -9.55 -10.85
CA ILE A 43 -10.69 -10.09 -11.30
C ILE A 43 -10.76 -10.06 -12.84
N ALA A 44 -10.42 -8.93 -13.45
CA ALA A 44 -10.41 -8.71 -14.89
C ALA A 44 -9.40 -9.60 -15.63
N SER A 45 -8.37 -10.11 -14.95
CA SER A 45 -7.45 -11.10 -15.56
C SER A 45 -8.15 -12.40 -16.00
N SER A 46 -9.32 -12.70 -15.42
CA SER A 46 -10.15 -13.87 -15.77
C SER A 46 -11.25 -13.56 -16.81
N TYR A 47 -11.36 -12.30 -17.24
CA TYR A 47 -12.32 -11.87 -18.24
C TYR A 47 -11.90 -12.27 -19.66
N SER A 48 -12.88 -12.69 -20.46
CA SER A 48 -12.75 -13.00 -21.89
C SER A 48 -14.02 -12.56 -22.62
N ASP A 49 -13.90 -11.90 -23.77
CA ASP A 49 -15.02 -11.32 -24.52
C ASP A 49 -16.07 -12.33 -24.98
N GLU A 50 -15.71 -13.63 -25.03
CA GLU A 50 -16.58 -14.65 -25.61
C GLU A 50 -17.74 -15.10 -24.69
N LYS A 51 -17.73 -14.78 -23.38
CA LYS A 51 -18.83 -15.10 -22.45
C LYS A 51 -18.87 -14.15 -21.25
N GLU A 52 -20.06 -13.62 -20.92
CA GLU A 52 -20.34 -13.14 -19.57
C GLU A 52 -19.98 -14.26 -18.57
N ASN A 53 -18.92 -14.03 -17.78
CA ASN A 53 -18.47 -14.99 -16.79
C ASN A 53 -19.22 -14.71 -15.48
N PRO A 54 -20.22 -15.53 -15.07
CA PRO A 54 -20.99 -15.27 -13.86
C PRO A 54 -20.12 -15.26 -12.59
N ASN A 55 -18.90 -15.80 -12.64
CA ASN A 55 -17.95 -15.71 -11.53
C ASN A 55 -17.48 -14.26 -11.30
N ILE A 56 -17.33 -13.45 -12.35
CA ILE A 56 -16.88 -12.05 -12.25
C ILE A 56 -17.92 -11.21 -11.52
N GLN A 57 -19.20 -11.31 -11.93
CA GLN A 57 -20.28 -10.60 -11.24
C GLN A 57 -20.30 -10.95 -9.75
N SER A 58 -20.24 -12.26 -9.45
CA SER A 58 -20.19 -12.73 -8.07
C SER A 58 -18.91 -12.29 -7.33
N ASP A 59 -17.78 -12.12 -8.01
CA ASP A 59 -16.52 -11.64 -7.41
C ASP A 59 -16.61 -10.16 -7.05
N LEU A 60 -17.19 -9.34 -7.94
CA LEU A 60 -17.42 -7.92 -7.73
C LEU A 60 -18.46 -7.67 -6.62
N GLU A 61 -19.55 -8.42 -6.60
CA GLU A 61 -20.56 -8.37 -5.53
C GLU A 61 -19.95 -8.72 -4.16
N PHE A 62 -19.14 -9.78 -4.12
CA PHE A 62 -18.44 -10.15 -2.88
C PHE A 62 -17.45 -9.06 -2.43
N LEU A 63 -16.72 -8.46 -3.38
CA LEU A 63 -15.79 -7.37 -3.08
C LEU A 63 -16.52 -6.13 -2.54
N ALA A 64 -17.67 -5.78 -3.14
CA ALA A 64 -18.53 -4.69 -2.68
C ALA A 64 -19.05 -4.96 -1.25
N GLU A 65 -19.60 -6.16 -1.01
CA GLU A 65 -20.13 -6.56 0.32
C GLU A 65 -19.06 -6.47 1.41
N ILE A 66 -17.87 -7.03 1.16
CA ILE A 66 -16.85 -7.16 2.20
C ILE A 66 -16.12 -5.84 2.49
N THR A 67 -16.11 -4.90 1.54
CA THR A 67 -15.38 -3.62 1.67
C THR A 67 -16.27 -2.40 1.87
N ASP A 68 -17.60 -2.58 1.81
CA ASP A 68 -18.55 -1.45 1.78
C ASP A 68 -18.18 -0.43 0.69
N CYS A 69 -17.72 -0.96 -0.45
CA CYS A 69 -17.25 -0.20 -1.60
C CYS A 69 -16.09 0.79 -1.30
N MET A 70 -15.36 0.61 -0.20
CA MET A 70 -14.20 1.47 0.13
C MET A 70 -12.99 1.15 -0.74
N CYS A 71 -12.70 2.05 -1.69
CA CYS A 71 -11.68 1.88 -2.72
C CYS A 71 -10.50 2.83 -2.54
N VAL A 72 -9.28 2.29 -2.51
CA VAL A 72 -8.03 3.04 -2.68
C VAL A 72 -7.55 2.95 -4.12
N PHE A 73 -7.31 4.07 -4.78
CA PHE A 73 -6.89 4.09 -6.18
C PHE A 73 -6.06 5.33 -6.50
N ASN A 74 -5.34 5.28 -7.61
CA ASN A 74 -4.61 6.41 -8.15
C ASN A 74 -5.52 7.22 -9.08
N ASN A 75 -5.71 8.51 -8.83
CA ASN A 75 -6.51 9.40 -9.68
C ASN A 75 -5.71 10.09 -10.80
N GLY A 76 -4.48 9.62 -11.06
CA GLY A 76 -3.54 10.17 -12.04
C GLY A 76 -2.56 11.19 -11.45
N LYS A 77 -2.66 11.49 -10.16
CA LYS A 77 -1.72 12.38 -9.45
C LYS A 77 -1.47 11.91 -8.03
N ASP A 78 -2.54 11.62 -7.30
CA ASP A 78 -2.53 11.24 -5.91
C ASP A 78 -3.18 9.87 -5.71
N ILE A 79 -2.83 9.21 -4.59
CA ILE A 79 -3.60 8.07 -4.11
C ILE A 79 -4.73 8.59 -3.22
N VAL A 80 -5.95 8.19 -3.54
CA VAL A 80 -7.17 8.62 -2.84
C VAL A 80 -7.94 7.41 -2.34
N LEU A 81 -8.71 7.61 -1.27
CA LEU A 81 -9.57 6.59 -0.67
C LEU A 81 -10.99 7.14 -0.61
N GLN A 82 -11.91 6.51 -1.33
CA GLN A 82 -13.32 6.93 -1.39
C GLN A 82 -14.24 5.74 -1.65
N GLN A 83 -15.54 5.91 -1.42
CA GLN A 83 -16.52 4.92 -1.85
C GLN A 83 -16.63 4.92 -3.38
N ASN A 84 -16.42 3.75 -3.99
CA ASN A 84 -16.58 3.55 -5.42
C ASN A 84 -17.09 2.13 -5.64
N GLU A 85 -18.03 1.94 -6.56
CA GLU A 85 -18.59 0.62 -6.82
C GLU A 85 -17.59 -0.21 -7.63
N PRO A 86 -17.20 -1.43 -7.17
CA PRO A 86 -16.28 -2.30 -7.90
C PRO A 86 -16.69 -2.53 -9.36
N PHE A 87 -18.00 -2.63 -9.61
CA PHE A 87 -18.55 -2.85 -10.94
C PHE A 87 -18.22 -1.69 -11.91
N HIS A 88 -18.36 -0.44 -11.46
CA HIS A 88 -18.07 0.72 -12.30
C HIS A 88 -16.58 0.81 -12.67
N ILE A 89 -15.69 0.50 -11.72
CA ILE A 89 -14.24 0.47 -12.00
C ILE A 89 -13.92 -0.67 -12.98
N PHE A 90 -14.56 -1.82 -12.83
CA PHE A 90 -14.38 -2.95 -13.73
C PHE A 90 -14.79 -2.62 -15.17
N GLU A 91 -15.96 -2.01 -15.38
CA GLU A 91 -16.42 -1.58 -16.70
C GLU A 91 -15.40 -0.64 -17.36
N ASN A 92 -14.94 0.38 -16.64
CA ASN A 92 -13.92 1.31 -17.13
C ASN A 92 -12.61 0.59 -17.49
N GLU A 93 -12.18 -0.42 -16.71
CA GLU A 93 -10.97 -1.20 -17.01
C GLU A 93 -11.14 -2.02 -18.30
N ILE A 94 -12.28 -2.67 -18.51
CA ILE A 94 -12.55 -3.44 -19.74
C ILE A 94 -12.66 -2.53 -20.96
N GLU A 95 -13.37 -1.41 -20.86
CA GLU A 95 -13.46 -0.43 -21.96
C GLU A 95 -12.08 0.12 -22.35
N SER A 96 -11.24 0.46 -21.36
CA SER A 96 -9.88 0.94 -21.62
C SER A 96 -8.97 -0.13 -22.21
N LYS A 97 -9.14 -1.39 -21.82
CA LYS A 97 -8.37 -2.50 -22.37
C LYS A 97 -8.63 -2.64 -23.87
N ASN A 98 -9.91 -2.63 -24.28
CA ASN A 98 -10.31 -2.72 -25.68
C ASN A 98 -9.72 -1.58 -26.55
N LEU A 99 -9.53 -0.38 -25.99
CA LEU A 99 -8.89 0.74 -26.68
C LEU A 99 -7.37 0.56 -26.87
N THR A 100 -6.73 -0.35 -26.13
CA THR A 100 -5.27 -0.53 -26.07
C THR A 100 -4.76 -1.88 -26.60
N ASP A 101 -5.65 -2.75 -27.09
CA ASP A 101 -5.32 -4.10 -27.56
C ASP A 101 -4.35 -4.12 -28.77
N ASP A 102 -4.28 -3.04 -29.55
CA ASP A 102 -3.23 -2.84 -30.55
C ASP A 102 -2.51 -1.50 -30.35
N PHE A 103 -1.37 -1.55 -29.67
CA PHE A 103 -0.47 -0.39 -29.47
C PHE A 103 0.49 -0.19 -30.66
N SER A 104 0.02 -0.40 -31.90
CA SER A 104 0.79 -0.15 -33.11
C SER A 104 0.75 1.32 -33.52
N PHE A 105 1.81 1.76 -34.21
CA PHE A 105 1.89 3.10 -34.78
C PHE A 105 0.69 3.41 -35.68
N ASN A 106 0.24 2.43 -36.49
CA ASN A 106 -0.89 2.64 -37.37
C ASN A 106 -2.22 2.74 -36.62
N ASN A 107 -2.45 1.92 -35.60
CA ASN A 107 -3.71 1.95 -34.86
C ASN A 107 -3.91 3.26 -34.09
N ILE A 108 -2.87 3.77 -33.43
CA ILE A 108 -2.92 5.06 -32.73
C ILE A 108 -3.27 6.20 -33.70
N PHE A 109 -2.62 6.24 -34.86
CA PHE A 109 -2.90 7.27 -35.86
C PHE A 109 -4.29 7.12 -36.50
N ASN A 110 -4.80 5.89 -36.65
CA ASN A 110 -6.16 5.66 -37.12
C ASN A 110 -7.21 6.19 -36.13
N ILE A 111 -7.01 6.01 -34.82
CA ILE A 111 -7.89 6.58 -33.78
C ILE A 111 -7.89 8.11 -33.86
N LEU A 112 -6.72 8.73 -34.08
CA LEU A 112 -6.60 10.17 -34.24
C LEU A 112 -7.21 10.69 -35.56
N ASP A 113 -7.28 9.84 -36.59
CA ASP A 113 -7.90 10.15 -37.89
C ASP A 113 -9.44 10.04 -37.86
N GLU A 114 -10.03 9.27 -36.93
CA GLU A 114 -11.50 9.12 -36.78
C GLU A 114 -12.18 10.41 -36.28
N ASP A 115 -11.47 11.25 -35.53
CA ASP A 115 -11.87 12.62 -35.23
C ASP A 115 -11.61 13.51 -36.46
N ASN A 116 -12.57 13.54 -37.39
CA ASN A 116 -12.58 14.25 -38.69
C ASN A 116 -12.11 15.74 -38.69
N GLU A 117 -11.87 16.36 -37.53
CA GLU A 117 -11.36 17.73 -37.43
C GLU A 117 -9.83 17.84 -37.61
N ASN A 118 -9.07 16.74 -37.47
CA ASN A 118 -7.59 16.79 -37.46
C ASN A 118 -6.90 16.08 -38.64
N THR A 119 -7.64 15.49 -39.56
CA THR A 119 -7.10 14.60 -40.61
C THR A 119 -6.05 15.29 -41.51
N GLU A 120 -6.17 16.60 -41.74
CA GLU A 120 -5.18 17.39 -42.51
C GLU A 120 -3.85 17.62 -41.77
N LEU A 121 -3.83 17.52 -40.43
CA LEU A 121 -2.63 17.66 -39.59
C LEU A 121 -2.01 16.30 -39.24
N VAL A 122 -2.83 15.26 -39.14
CA VAL A 122 -2.41 13.91 -38.71
C VAL A 122 -1.59 13.22 -39.81
N ALA A 123 -2.00 13.30 -41.08
CA ALA A 123 -1.28 12.65 -42.18
C ALA A 123 0.17 13.16 -42.39
N PRO A 124 0.45 14.48 -42.38
CA PRO A 124 1.83 14.99 -42.44
C PRO A 124 2.67 14.60 -41.22
N LEU A 125 2.09 14.60 -40.02
CA LEU A 125 2.75 14.17 -38.78
C LEU A 125 3.13 12.69 -38.83
N LYS A 126 2.19 11.84 -39.28
CA LYS A 126 2.39 10.41 -39.49
C LYS A 126 3.58 10.15 -40.43
N ALA A 127 3.58 10.78 -41.60
CA ALA A 127 4.64 10.65 -42.58
C ALA A 127 6.00 11.13 -42.04
N MET A 128 6.03 12.22 -41.27
CA MET A 128 7.25 12.72 -40.65
C MET A 128 7.84 11.70 -39.66
N LEU A 129 7.02 11.16 -38.74
CA LEU A 129 7.46 10.20 -37.73
C LEU A 129 7.90 8.87 -38.35
N GLN A 130 7.25 8.41 -39.43
CA GLN A 130 7.71 7.20 -40.15
C GLN A 130 9.11 7.36 -40.75
N SER A 131 9.46 8.58 -41.17
CA SER A 131 10.76 8.87 -41.78
C SER A 131 11.88 9.21 -40.80
N LEU A 132 11.54 9.47 -39.53
CA LEU A 132 12.50 9.93 -38.53
C LEU A 132 13.35 8.74 -38.04
N PRO A 133 14.68 8.75 -38.24
CA PRO A 133 15.54 7.68 -37.73
C PRO A 133 15.61 7.71 -36.21
N VAL A 134 15.77 6.54 -35.58
CA VAL A 134 16.09 6.46 -34.15
C VAL A 134 17.51 6.95 -33.88
N ASP A 135 17.76 7.34 -32.63
CA ASP A 135 19.06 7.81 -32.16
C ASP A 135 20.19 6.80 -32.50
N GLY A 136 21.38 7.31 -32.81
CA GLY A 136 22.57 6.51 -33.08
C GLY A 136 22.91 5.53 -31.95
N LEU A 137 22.55 5.86 -30.70
CA LEU A 137 22.71 4.97 -29.54
C LEU A 137 22.06 3.60 -29.72
N PHE A 138 20.91 3.52 -30.41
CA PHE A 138 20.26 2.23 -30.69
C PHE A 138 21.09 1.41 -31.67
N LYS A 139 21.68 2.05 -32.69
CA LYS A 139 22.54 1.37 -33.66
C LYS A 139 23.78 0.81 -32.98
N ASP A 140 24.44 1.63 -32.16
CA ASP A 140 25.62 1.22 -31.39
C ASP A 140 25.31 0.04 -30.47
N ALA A 141 24.12 0.00 -29.88
CA ALA A 141 23.68 -1.11 -29.02
C ALA A 141 23.48 -2.43 -29.80
N PHE A 142 23.11 -2.39 -31.08
CA PHE A 142 23.01 -3.58 -31.93
C PHE A 142 24.36 -4.08 -32.46
N GLU A 143 25.43 -3.25 -32.43
CA GLU A 143 26.75 -3.64 -32.92
C GLU A 143 27.57 -4.46 -31.90
N ASN A 144 27.33 -4.26 -30.60
CA ASN A 144 27.99 -5.05 -29.56
C ASN A 144 27.18 -6.34 -29.28
N PRO A 145 27.80 -7.54 -29.36
CA PRO A 145 27.08 -8.82 -29.22
C PRO A 145 26.25 -8.96 -27.92
N GLN A 146 26.75 -8.44 -26.80
CA GLN A 146 26.08 -8.57 -25.51
C GLN A 146 24.88 -7.64 -25.40
N SER A 147 24.99 -6.40 -25.87
CA SER A 147 23.86 -5.47 -25.91
C SER A 147 22.87 -5.84 -27.02
N ALA A 148 23.35 -6.37 -28.14
CA ALA A 148 22.51 -6.81 -29.25
C ALA A 148 21.59 -7.96 -28.85
N GLU A 149 22.09 -8.92 -28.05
CA GLU A 149 21.25 -9.99 -27.48
C GLU A 149 20.09 -9.42 -26.66
N ILE A 150 20.38 -8.45 -25.78
CA ILE A 150 19.38 -7.79 -24.94
C ILE A 150 18.40 -6.97 -25.81
N MET A 151 18.92 -6.19 -26.77
CA MET A 151 18.12 -5.33 -27.64
C MET A 151 17.18 -6.14 -28.55
N ASN A 152 17.67 -7.23 -29.13
CA ASN A 152 16.84 -8.11 -29.97
C ASN A 152 15.74 -8.81 -29.16
N SER A 153 15.99 -9.06 -27.88
CA SER A 153 15.00 -9.64 -26.99
C SER A 153 13.94 -8.63 -26.54
N MET A 154 14.35 -7.40 -26.20
CA MET A 154 13.44 -6.36 -25.70
C MET A 154 12.71 -5.61 -26.81
N PHE A 155 13.37 -5.32 -27.93
CA PHE A 155 12.84 -4.54 -29.06
C PHE A 155 12.94 -5.33 -30.36
N PRO A 156 12.12 -6.39 -30.52
CA PRO A 156 12.16 -7.23 -31.71
C PRO A 156 11.86 -6.41 -32.98
N ASP A 157 12.59 -6.69 -34.06
CA ASP A 157 12.48 -6.07 -35.38
C ASP A 157 12.94 -4.60 -35.48
N LEU A 158 13.37 -3.97 -34.38
CA LEU A 158 13.89 -2.60 -34.40
C LEU A 158 15.19 -2.47 -35.22
N GLN A 159 16.02 -3.53 -35.22
CA GLN A 159 17.27 -3.55 -36.00
C GLN A 159 17.01 -3.41 -37.51
N ASP A 160 15.94 -4.04 -38.00
CA ASP A 160 15.57 -4.04 -39.42
C ASP A 160 14.81 -2.77 -39.82
N ASN A 161 14.19 -2.07 -38.87
CA ASN A 161 13.50 -0.80 -39.07
C ASN A 161 13.89 0.23 -38.00
N PRO A 162 15.09 0.86 -38.07
CA PRO A 162 15.56 1.83 -37.08
C PRO A 162 14.95 3.22 -37.31
N THR A 163 13.62 3.28 -37.35
CA THR A 163 12.81 4.50 -37.44
C THR A 163 11.93 4.66 -36.21
N PHE A 164 11.35 5.84 -36.00
CA PHE A 164 10.38 6.04 -34.91
C PHE A 164 9.16 5.12 -35.04
N GLU A 165 8.67 4.86 -36.25
CA GLU A 165 7.63 3.85 -36.49
C GLU A 165 8.09 2.45 -36.04
N GLY A 166 9.31 2.06 -36.43
CA GLY A 166 9.89 0.80 -35.99
C GLY A 166 10.04 0.71 -34.47
N LEU A 167 10.48 1.79 -33.82
CA LEU A 167 10.58 1.89 -32.36
C LEU A 167 9.21 1.74 -31.69
N PHE A 168 8.19 2.46 -32.17
CA PHE A 168 6.83 2.36 -31.64
C PHE A 168 6.27 0.94 -31.76
N ASN A 169 6.37 0.34 -32.95
CA ASN A 169 5.88 -1.02 -33.18
C ASN A 169 6.66 -2.04 -32.34
N SER A 170 7.97 -1.88 -32.20
CA SER A 170 8.80 -2.74 -31.34
C SER A 170 8.45 -2.58 -29.87
N PHE A 171 8.12 -1.36 -29.43
CA PHE A 171 7.65 -1.08 -28.08
C PHE A 171 6.28 -1.71 -27.80
N GLY A 172 5.34 -1.62 -28.74
CA GLY A 172 4.05 -2.32 -28.66
C GLY A 172 4.24 -3.83 -28.50
N LYS A 173 5.10 -4.44 -29.33
CA LYS A 173 5.47 -5.87 -29.21
C LYS A 173 6.14 -6.19 -27.88
N MET A 174 6.99 -5.31 -27.37
CA MET A 174 7.61 -5.46 -26.05
C MET A 174 6.54 -5.52 -24.96
N LEU A 175 5.61 -4.56 -24.95
CA LEU A 175 4.52 -4.51 -23.97
C LEU A 175 3.63 -5.75 -24.05
N GLU A 176 3.29 -6.20 -25.26
CA GLU A 176 2.55 -7.44 -25.47
C GLU A 176 3.33 -8.65 -24.93
N ASN A 177 4.63 -8.75 -25.25
CA ASN A 177 5.46 -9.86 -24.79
C ASN A 177 5.63 -9.89 -23.27
N LEU A 178 5.67 -8.72 -22.62
CA LEU A 178 5.75 -8.59 -21.16
C LEU A 178 4.45 -8.97 -20.46
N ASN A 179 3.30 -8.54 -21.00
CA ASN A 179 2.02 -8.65 -20.33
C ASN A 179 1.23 -9.91 -20.72
N GLU A 180 1.43 -10.44 -21.93
CA GLU A 180 0.68 -11.59 -22.46
C GLU A 180 1.56 -12.84 -22.69
N LYS A 181 2.87 -12.67 -22.82
CA LYS A 181 3.82 -13.77 -23.07
C LYS A 181 4.87 -13.88 -21.95
N GLU A 182 5.97 -14.58 -22.23
CA GLU A 182 7.03 -14.84 -21.26
C GLU A 182 8.17 -13.81 -21.28
N GLY A 183 7.99 -12.66 -21.93
CA GLY A 183 9.04 -11.65 -22.14
C GLY A 183 9.63 -11.09 -20.85
N TYR A 184 8.95 -11.23 -19.72
CA TYR A 184 9.52 -10.84 -18.43
C TYR A 184 10.78 -11.64 -18.06
N LYS A 185 10.96 -12.87 -18.59
CA LYS A 185 12.19 -13.65 -18.41
C LYS A 185 13.41 -12.92 -19.00
N ASP A 186 13.19 -12.20 -20.08
CA ASP A 186 14.23 -11.51 -20.83
C ASP A 186 14.71 -10.27 -20.08
N LEU A 187 13.79 -9.53 -19.45
CA LEU A 187 14.15 -8.40 -18.56
C LEU A 187 15.01 -8.85 -17.36
N LYS A 188 14.90 -10.10 -16.92
CA LYS A 188 15.68 -10.66 -15.82
C LYS A 188 17.08 -11.13 -16.25
N THR A 189 17.30 -11.38 -17.54
CA THR A 189 18.55 -11.95 -18.05
C THR A 189 19.79 -11.11 -17.70
N PRO A 190 19.79 -9.78 -17.87
CA PRO A 190 20.95 -8.95 -17.49
C PRO A 190 21.35 -9.12 -16.02
N PHE A 191 20.38 -9.30 -15.13
CA PHE A 191 20.60 -9.42 -13.69
C PHE A 191 21.16 -10.79 -13.28
N LYS A 192 20.96 -11.85 -14.09
CA LYS A 192 21.56 -13.17 -13.85
C LYS A 192 23.09 -13.13 -13.90
N HIS A 193 23.67 -12.18 -14.66
CA HIS A 193 25.12 -12.02 -14.77
C HIS A 193 25.77 -11.30 -13.59
N LEU A 194 24.99 -10.76 -12.65
CA LEU A 194 25.49 -10.00 -11.50
C LEU A 194 26.14 -10.88 -10.41
N ASN A 195 26.18 -12.21 -10.57
CA ASN A 195 26.77 -13.16 -9.60
C ASN A 195 26.29 -12.92 -8.15
N ILE A 196 25.00 -12.59 -8.00
CA ILE A 196 24.39 -12.30 -6.70
C ILE A 196 24.44 -13.55 -5.82
N ASN A 197 24.85 -13.39 -4.56
CA ASN A 197 24.80 -14.49 -3.60
C ASN A 197 23.36 -14.75 -3.16
N HIS A 198 22.65 -15.63 -3.87
CA HIS A 198 21.25 -15.95 -3.61
C HIS A 198 20.99 -16.51 -2.20
N GLY A 199 21.97 -17.23 -1.63
CA GLY A 199 21.88 -17.73 -0.25
C GLY A 199 21.86 -16.60 0.78
N LYS A 200 22.66 -15.54 0.57
CA LYS A 200 22.59 -14.33 1.38
C LYS A 200 21.34 -13.51 1.10
N LEU A 201 20.97 -13.37 -0.17
CA LEU A 201 19.83 -12.56 -0.62
C LEU A 201 18.51 -13.02 0.00
N THR A 202 18.33 -14.33 0.15
CA THR A 202 17.09 -14.94 0.67
C THR A 202 17.15 -15.31 2.16
N ASN A 203 18.25 -15.00 2.84
CA ASN A 203 18.38 -15.26 4.27
C ASN A 203 17.57 -14.21 5.07
N PRO A 204 16.65 -14.61 5.96
CA PRO A 204 15.86 -13.70 6.79
C PRO A 204 16.66 -12.72 7.66
N ASP A 205 17.89 -13.08 8.02
CA ASP A 205 18.77 -12.24 8.86
C ASP A 205 19.43 -11.10 8.07
N ASN A 206 19.46 -11.20 6.73
CA ASN A 206 20.03 -10.19 5.87
C ASN A 206 18.96 -9.27 5.30
N ASN A 207 19.33 -8.02 5.07
CA ASN A 207 18.54 -7.10 4.26
C ASN A 207 18.87 -7.35 2.77
N PRO A 208 17.89 -7.70 1.91
CA PRO A 208 18.17 -7.94 0.51
C PRO A 208 18.70 -6.70 -0.22
N PHE A 209 18.30 -5.48 0.18
CA PHE A 209 18.82 -4.26 -0.44
C PHE A 209 20.32 -4.08 -0.16
N ASP A 210 20.78 -4.38 1.05
CA ASP A 210 22.20 -4.35 1.41
C ASP A 210 23.00 -5.37 0.59
N VAL A 211 22.47 -6.59 0.44
CA VAL A 211 23.12 -7.65 -0.36
C VAL A 211 23.28 -7.23 -1.83
N LEU A 212 22.26 -6.58 -2.41
CA LEU A 212 22.32 -6.09 -3.78
C LEU A 212 23.27 -4.90 -3.91
N ASN A 213 23.23 -3.94 -2.99
CA ASN A 213 24.14 -2.80 -2.97
C ASN A 213 25.62 -3.25 -2.84
N GLU A 214 25.90 -4.24 -2.00
CA GLU A 214 27.23 -4.86 -1.92
C GLU A 214 27.65 -5.51 -3.24
N THR A 215 26.71 -6.11 -3.97
CA THR A 215 26.99 -6.75 -5.26
C THR A 215 27.38 -5.70 -6.31
N TYR A 216 26.64 -4.60 -6.40
CA TYR A 216 26.97 -3.48 -7.29
C TYR A 216 28.32 -2.82 -6.94
N LYS A 217 28.60 -2.60 -5.66
CA LYS A 217 29.89 -2.06 -5.21
C LYS A 217 31.07 -2.93 -5.64
N LYS A 218 30.93 -4.26 -5.62
CA LYS A 218 31.98 -5.19 -6.08
C LYS A 218 32.23 -5.13 -7.58
N LEU A 219 31.25 -4.68 -8.35
CA LEU A 219 31.37 -4.45 -9.79
C LEU A 219 31.93 -3.06 -10.13
N GLY A 220 32.33 -2.28 -9.13
CA GLY A 220 32.85 -0.92 -9.32
C GLY A 220 31.77 0.13 -9.59
N ILE A 221 30.49 -0.20 -9.33
CA ILE A 221 29.38 0.75 -9.45
C ILE A 221 29.21 1.45 -8.09
N GLU A 222 29.63 2.72 -8.02
CA GLU A 222 29.64 3.50 -6.77
C GLU A 222 28.22 3.81 -6.26
N GLU A 223 27.30 4.14 -7.16
CA GLU A 223 25.89 4.39 -6.87
C GLU A 223 25.05 3.25 -7.45
N SER A 224 24.38 2.50 -6.58
CA SER A 224 23.54 1.37 -6.98
C SER A 224 22.39 1.84 -7.87
N PRO A 225 22.07 1.13 -8.97
CA PRO A 225 20.87 1.39 -9.77
C PRO A 225 19.58 1.35 -8.93
N LEU A 226 19.59 0.66 -7.78
CA LEU A 226 18.46 0.62 -6.85
C LEU A 226 18.19 1.96 -6.15
N GLN A 227 19.18 2.85 -6.13
CA GLN A 227 19.12 4.16 -5.47
C GLN A 227 18.95 5.30 -6.47
N LYS A 228 19.01 5.01 -7.77
CA LYS A 228 18.99 6.02 -8.82
C LYS A 228 17.60 6.16 -9.43
N ASP A 229 17.16 7.40 -9.54
CA ASP A 229 15.88 7.74 -10.14
C ASP A 229 16.04 7.87 -11.65
N TYR A 230 15.72 6.80 -12.37
CA TYR A 230 15.79 6.76 -13.84
C TYR A 230 14.59 7.42 -14.52
N PHE A 231 13.52 7.71 -13.77
CA PHE A 231 12.30 8.36 -14.25
C PHE A 231 11.87 9.45 -13.28
N GLU A 232 11.16 10.45 -13.80
CA GLU A 232 10.56 11.51 -13.01
C GLU A 232 9.43 10.93 -12.13
N LYS A 233 9.71 10.77 -10.83
CA LYS A 233 8.72 10.34 -9.83
C LYS A 233 7.76 11.46 -9.49
N GLY A 234 6.57 11.11 -9.01
CA GLY A 234 5.62 12.12 -8.53
C GLY A 234 4.72 12.72 -9.61
N LYS A 235 4.93 12.34 -10.89
CA LYS A 235 4.20 12.92 -12.02
C LYS A 235 2.77 12.39 -12.13
N ASN A 236 2.62 11.08 -12.05
CA ASN A 236 1.34 10.38 -12.24
C ASN A 236 0.87 9.62 -11.01
N ALA A 237 1.66 9.62 -9.94
CA ALA A 237 1.39 9.00 -8.65
C ALA A 237 2.27 9.68 -7.60
N PRO A 238 1.98 9.56 -6.29
CA PRO A 238 2.87 10.05 -5.26
C PRO A 238 4.24 9.35 -5.29
N VAL A 239 5.31 10.09 -4.95
CA VAL A 239 6.69 9.58 -4.93
C VAL A 239 6.83 8.29 -4.12
N TRP A 240 6.14 8.20 -2.97
CA TRP A 240 6.18 7.01 -2.13
C TRP A 240 5.62 5.76 -2.83
N PHE A 241 4.63 5.94 -3.72
CA PHE A 241 4.00 4.85 -4.46
C PHE A 241 4.97 4.34 -5.53
N ASP A 242 5.56 5.25 -6.31
CA ASP A 242 6.60 4.94 -7.29
C ASP A 242 7.81 4.24 -6.65
N ASP A 243 8.20 4.70 -5.46
CA ASP A 243 9.31 4.14 -4.68
C ASP A 243 9.07 2.69 -4.26
N ILE A 244 7.87 2.37 -3.77
CA ILE A 244 7.54 1.02 -3.31
C ILE A 244 7.41 0.07 -4.49
N THR A 245 6.71 0.49 -5.54
CA THR A 245 6.50 -0.33 -6.73
C THR A 245 7.81 -0.61 -7.46
N SER A 246 8.68 0.40 -7.60
CA SER A 246 10.01 0.24 -8.19
C SER A 246 10.91 -0.65 -7.35
N ALA A 247 10.89 -0.52 -6.02
CA ALA A 247 11.65 -1.39 -5.12
C ALA A 247 11.19 -2.85 -5.23
N TYR A 248 9.88 -3.08 -5.34
CA TYR A 248 9.30 -4.41 -5.52
C TYR A 248 9.77 -5.06 -6.83
N ILE A 249 9.61 -4.36 -7.94
CA ILE A 249 10.02 -4.84 -9.27
C ILE A 249 11.53 -5.10 -9.28
N SER A 250 12.31 -4.22 -8.66
CA SER A 250 13.75 -4.40 -8.54
C SER A 250 14.12 -5.68 -7.78
N LEU A 251 13.53 -5.93 -6.61
CA LEU A 251 13.76 -7.17 -5.87
C LEU A 251 13.42 -8.41 -6.71
N ASP A 252 12.29 -8.37 -7.43
CA ASP A 252 11.86 -9.48 -8.28
C ASP A 252 12.85 -9.75 -9.43
N MET A 253 13.30 -8.69 -10.11
CA MET A 253 14.28 -8.78 -11.21
C MET A 253 15.63 -9.32 -10.75
N HIS A 254 16.04 -9.01 -9.52
CA HIS A 254 17.29 -9.47 -8.93
C HIS A 254 17.21 -10.87 -8.30
N GLY A 255 16.07 -11.55 -8.42
CA GLY A 255 15.93 -12.93 -7.96
C GLY A 255 15.48 -13.09 -6.51
N PHE A 256 15.15 -12.02 -5.78
CA PHE A 256 14.65 -12.12 -4.41
C PHE A 256 13.18 -12.55 -4.41
N HIS A 257 12.93 -13.83 -4.09
CA HIS A 257 11.59 -14.43 -4.16
C HIS A 257 10.88 -14.15 -5.49
N SER A 258 11.65 -14.20 -6.58
CA SER A 258 11.22 -13.80 -7.92
C SER A 258 10.08 -14.66 -8.45
N ASP A 259 9.15 -14.03 -9.17
CA ASP A 259 7.98 -14.70 -9.73
C ASP A 259 8.35 -15.64 -10.88
N GLU A 260 7.65 -16.77 -10.93
CA GLU A 260 7.77 -17.70 -12.05
C GLU A 260 6.94 -17.20 -13.20
N VAL A 261 7.61 -16.92 -14.31
CA VAL A 261 6.97 -16.52 -15.57
C VAL A 261 6.61 -17.78 -16.34
N LYS A 262 5.32 -17.98 -16.59
CA LYS A 262 4.82 -19.15 -17.30
C LYS A 262 3.50 -18.84 -18.00
N VAL A 263 3.47 -19.06 -19.31
CA VAL A 263 2.25 -18.94 -20.13
C VAL A 263 1.85 -20.30 -20.68
N THR A 264 0.60 -20.69 -20.44
CA THR A 264 -0.03 -21.92 -20.91
C THR A 264 -1.45 -21.58 -21.37
N GLU A 265 -2.10 -22.49 -22.11
CA GLU A 265 -3.48 -22.31 -22.57
C GLU A 265 -4.46 -21.96 -21.43
N THR A 266 -4.24 -22.46 -20.21
CA THR A 266 -5.13 -22.29 -19.07
C THR A 266 -4.62 -21.33 -18.00
N LYS A 267 -3.39 -20.82 -18.12
CA LYS A 267 -2.77 -20.00 -17.07
C LYS A 267 -1.70 -19.08 -17.64
N LYS A 268 -1.83 -17.79 -17.35
CA LYS A 268 -0.85 -16.75 -17.65
C LYS A 268 -0.25 -16.22 -16.35
N LYS A 269 1.08 -16.32 -16.22
CA LYS A 269 1.88 -15.64 -15.21
C LYS A 269 2.93 -14.79 -15.92
N THR A 270 2.68 -13.49 -15.98
CA THR A 270 3.43 -12.54 -16.81
C THR A 270 3.92 -11.36 -15.97
N PHE A 271 4.54 -10.35 -16.60
CA PHE A 271 4.95 -9.13 -15.91
C PHE A 271 3.78 -8.42 -15.22
N LYS A 272 2.58 -8.50 -15.84
CA LYS A 272 1.34 -7.93 -15.28
C LYS A 272 1.07 -8.43 -13.86
N ASN A 273 1.33 -9.71 -13.56
CA ASN A 273 1.12 -10.22 -12.20
C ASN A 273 2.09 -9.58 -11.20
N THR A 274 3.37 -9.47 -11.57
CA THR A 274 4.39 -8.84 -10.71
C THR A 274 4.11 -7.34 -10.51
N THR A 275 3.59 -6.63 -11.52
CA THR A 275 3.18 -5.22 -11.36
C THR A 275 1.93 -5.09 -10.50
N GLN A 276 0.96 -5.99 -10.61
CA GLN A 276 -0.20 -5.97 -9.71
C GLN A 276 0.19 -6.25 -8.26
N ASP A 277 1.07 -7.22 -7.99
CA ASP A 277 1.55 -7.48 -6.62
C ASP A 277 2.34 -6.29 -6.05
N SER A 278 3.05 -5.54 -6.90
CA SER A 278 3.74 -4.31 -6.48
C SER A 278 2.77 -3.20 -6.12
N PHE A 279 1.68 -3.06 -6.88
CA PHE A 279 0.60 -2.11 -6.59
C PHE A 279 -0.16 -2.49 -5.32
N HIS A 280 -0.51 -3.77 -5.13
CA HIS A 280 -1.08 -4.27 -3.87
C HIS A 280 -0.20 -3.90 -2.67
N THR A 281 1.11 -4.15 -2.79
CA THR A 281 2.10 -3.82 -1.75
C THR A 281 2.15 -2.33 -1.45
N ALA A 282 2.07 -1.47 -2.46
CA ALA A 282 2.07 -0.02 -2.30
C ALA A 282 0.76 0.49 -1.67
N PHE A 283 -0.39 0.08 -2.19
CA PHE A 283 -1.70 0.46 -1.63
C PHE A 283 -1.86 0.03 -0.18
N ALA A 284 -1.34 -1.14 0.19
CA ALA A 284 -1.43 -1.64 1.55
C ALA A 284 -0.76 -0.73 2.59
N THR A 285 0.21 0.10 2.20
CA THR A 285 0.88 1.07 3.11
C THR A 285 -0.03 2.19 3.61
N THR A 286 -1.24 2.30 3.05
CA THR A 286 -2.30 3.20 3.51
C THR A 286 -3.10 2.62 4.68
N CYS A 287 -2.89 1.33 5.00
CA CYS A 287 -3.66 0.55 5.97
C CYS A 287 -2.80 0.11 7.17
N ASP A 288 -3.45 -0.30 8.27
CA ASP A 288 -2.76 -0.81 9.46
C ASP A 288 -2.17 -2.21 9.20
N PHE A 289 -2.88 -3.02 8.42
CA PHE A 289 -2.51 -4.40 8.08
C PHE A 289 -2.55 -4.65 6.58
N TYR A 290 -1.54 -5.36 6.09
CA TYR A 290 -1.51 -5.99 4.78
C TYR A 290 -1.60 -7.50 4.94
N ILE A 291 -2.68 -8.10 4.46
CA ILE A 291 -2.91 -9.54 4.55
C ILE A 291 -2.74 -10.19 3.18
N THR A 292 -1.75 -11.07 3.05
CA THR A 292 -1.53 -11.87 1.83
C THR A 292 -1.14 -13.30 2.18
N ASN A 293 -1.61 -14.27 1.39
CA ASN A 293 -1.20 -15.66 1.53
C ASN A 293 -0.22 -16.12 0.43
N ASP A 294 0.18 -15.22 -0.48
CA ASP A 294 1.26 -15.49 -1.42
C ASP A 294 2.61 -15.39 -0.71
N LYS A 295 3.37 -16.49 -0.71
CA LYS A 295 4.65 -16.59 0.00
C LYS A 295 5.70 -15.63 -0.57
N LYS A 296 5.74 -15.40 -1.88
CA LYS A 296 6.74 -14.55 -2.53
C LYS A 296 6.41 -13.08 -2.27
N ASN A 297 5.15 -12.71 -2.48
CA ASN A 297 4.64 -11.37 -2.21
C ASN A 297 4.84 -10.98 -0.73
N TYR A 298 4.50 -11.88 0.20
CA TYR A 298 4.74 -11.70 1.64
C TYR A 298 6.20 -11.35 1.98
N GLN A 299 7.17 -12.07 1.41
CA GLN A 299 8.60 -11.83 1.69
C GLN A 299 9.09 -10.52 1.04
N LYS A 300 8.69 -10.24 -0.20
CA LYS A 300 9.00 -8.99 -0.90
C LYS A 300 8.44 -7.78 -0.13
N ALA A 301 7.16 -7.80 0.23
CA ALA A 301 6.51 -6.75 1.00
C ALA A 301 7.19 -6.51 2.36
N LYS A 302 7.50 -7.57 3.12
CA LYS A 302 8.21 -7.42 4.41
C LYS A 302 9.59 -6.81 4.27
N ALA A 303 10.36 -7.20 3.25
CA ALA A 303 11.67 -6.62 3.00
C ALA A 303 11.57 -5.12 2.68
N ILE A 304 10.64 -4.75 1.80
CA ILE A 304 10.40 -3.35 1.42
C ILE A 304 9.93 -2.53 2.63
N PHE A 305 9.00 -3.06 3.42
CA PHE A 305 8.43 -2.32 4.55
C PHE A 305 9.48 -2.10 5.63
N LYS A 306 10.36 -3.09 5.86
CA LYS A 306 11.51 -2.93 6.75
C LYS A 306 12.50 -1.88 6.24
N GLU A 307 12.88 -1.95 4.95
CA GLU A 307 13.84 -1.01 4.33
C GLU A 307 13.34 0.44 4.38
N LYS A 308 12.05 0.65 4.10
CA LYS A 308 11.45 1.98 4.02
C LYS A 308 10.81 2.46 5.33
N ASN A 309 11.00 1.73 6.43
CA ASN A 309 10.39 2.01 7.74
C ASN A 309 8.85 2.20 7.67
N ILE A 310 8.17 1.35 6.92
CA ILE A 310 6.71 1.36 6.78
C ILE A 310 6.07 0.70 8.01
N SER A 311 5.08 1.37 8.62
CA SER A 311 4.44 0.96 9.87
C SER A 311 3.35 -0.13 9.71
N THR A 312 2.89 -0.38 8.49
CA THR A 312 1.89 -1.41 8.19
C THR A 312 2.41 -2.82 8.50
N TYR A 313 1.60 -3.63 9.19
CA TYR A 313 1.93 -5.02 9.48
C TYR A 313 1.64 -5.93 8.27
N VAL A 314 2.66 -6.60 7.73
CA VAL A 314 2.48 -7.62 6.69
C VAL A 314 2.32 -8.99 7.34
N LEU A 315 1.13 -9.59 7.21
CA LEU A 315 0.75 -10.83 7.88
C LEU A 315 0.08 -11.80 6.91
N LYS A 316 0.20 -13.10 7.20
CA LYS A 316 -0.69 -14.13 6.64
C LYS A 316 -2.01 -14.22 7.42
N PRO A 317 -3.06 -14.86 6.88
CA PRO A 317 -4.32 -15.02 7.60
C PRO A 317 -4.16 -15.61 9.01
N ASP A 318 -3.41 -16.70 9.17
CA ASP A 318 -3.17 -17.32 10.48
C ASP A 318 -2.34 -16.44 11.42
N GLU A 319 -1.39 -15.67 10.86
CA GLU A 319 -0.60 -14.71 11.64
C GLU A 319 -1.46 -13.56 12.15
N PHE A 320 -2.42 -13.10 11.34
CA PHE A 320 -3.40 -12.10 11.76
C PHE A 320 -4.37 -12.64 12.80
N ILE A 321 -4.86 -13.88 12.67
CA ILE A 321 -5.71 -14.50 13.71
C ILE A 321 -4.98 -14.52 15.05
N ASN A 322 -3.71 -14.93 15.07
CA ASN A 322 -2.90 -14.94 16.29
C ASN A 322 -2.69 -13.52 16.83
N PHE A 323 -2.34 -12.57 15.95
CA PHE A 323 -2.22 -11.16 16.33
C PHE A 323 -3.51 -10.63 16.96
N TYR A 324 -4.67 -10.94 16.35
CA TYR A 324 -5.98 -10.51 16.82
C TYR A 324 -6.27 -11.05 18.22
N LYS A 325 -6.12 -12.36 18.44
CA LYS A 325 -6.35 -12.99 19.76
C LYS A 325 -5.48 -12.38 20.85
N GLU A 326 -4.22 -12.13 20.53
CA GLU A 326 -3.25 -11.58 21.49
C GLU A 326 -3.45 -10.09 21.78
N ASN A 327 -3.93 -9.31 20.80
CA ASN A 327 -3.83 -7.84 20.85
C ASN A 327 -5.15 -7.07 20.66
N LEU A 328 -6.22 -7.72 20.18
CA LEU A 328 -7.45 -7.07 19.68
C LEU A 328 -8.78 -7.76 20.08
N GLU A 329 -8.74 -9.01 20.52
CA GLU A 329 -9.95 -9.81 20.78
C GLU A 329 -10.74 -9.29 21.97
N ILE A 330 -10.09 -9.19 23.13
CA ILE A 330 -10.67 -8.71 24.38
C ILE A 330 -10.14 -7.31 24.66
N VAL A 331 -10.93 -6.30 24.28
CA VAL A 331 -10.56 -4.90 24.50
C VAL A 331 -11.76 -4.16 25.10
N ASP A 332 -11.75 -4.03 26.42
CA ASP A 332 -12.61 -3.14 27.18
C ASP A 332 -11.79 -2.11 27.97
N PHE A 333 -12.46 -1.14 28.59
CA PHE A 333 -11.76 -0.07 29.30
C PHE A 333 -10.84 -0.60 30.40
N LYS A 334 -11.32 -1.57 31.21
CA LYS A 334 -10.57 -2.09 32.36
C LYS A 334 -9.34 -2.89 31.91
N THR A 335 -9.50 -3.74 30.91
CA THR A 335 -8.42 -4.55 30.33
C THR A 335 -7.36 -3.65 29.71
N SER A 336 -7.76 -2.60 28.97
CA SER A 336 -6.84 -1.60 28.45
C SER A 336 -6.13 -0.82 29.56
N TRP A 337 -6.83 -0.48 30.64
CA TRP A 337 -6.24 0.23 31.77
C TRP A 337 -5.26 -0.63 32.57
N ASP A 338 -5.58 -1.90 32.78
CA ASP A 338 -4.70 -2.86 33.44
C ASP A 338 -3.41 -3.06 32.61
N LYS A 339 -3.55 -3.19 31.28
CA LYS A 339 -2.40 -3.25 30.36
C LYS A 339 -1.58 -1.97 30.38
N TYR A 340 -2.21 -0.80 30.41
CA TYR A 340 -1.51 0.47 30.56
C TYR A 340 -0.68 0.50 31.85
N THR A 341 -1.29 0.10 32.98
CA THR A 341 -0.60 0.06 34.28
C THR A 341 0.58 -0.92 34.29
N GLU A 342 0.45 -2.06 33.60
CA GLU A 342 1.54 -3.01 33.38
C GLU A 342 2.67 -2.38 32.54
N THR A 343 2.32 -1.73 31.43
CA THR A 343 3.27 -1.01 30.56
C THR A 343 4.01 0.09 31.33
N MET A 344 3.34 0.84 32.20
CA MET A 344 3.99 1.88 33.00
C MET A 344 5.05 1.32 33.98
N LYS A 345 4.90 0.07 34.41
CA LYS A 345 5.85 -0.59 35.34
C LYS A 345 6.99 -1.27 34.61
N ASN A 346 6.69 -1.95 33.51
CA ASN A 346 7.59 -2.92 32.87
C ASN A 346 7.94 -2.57 31.41
N GLY A 347 7.29 -1.55 30.84
CA GLY A 347 7.41 -1.19 29.43
C GLY A 347 8.72 -0.48 29.10
N ASN A 348 9.18 -0.68 27.87
CA ASN A 348 10.31 0.07 27.32
C ASN A 348 9.83 1.42 26.82
N PHE A 349 10.30 2.49 27.45
CA PHE A 349 10.03 3.86 27.04
C PHE A 349 11.28 4.48 26.41
N TYR A 350 11.10 5.12 25.26
CA TYR A 350 12.13 5.92 24.61
C TYR A 350 12.04 7.35 25.14
N ASP A 351 13.18 7.88 25.58
CA ASP A 351 13.30 9.27 26.01
C ASP A 351 13.44 10.17 24.79
N ILE A 352 12.49 11.07 24.61
CA ILE A 352 12.43 12.05 23.53
C ILE A 352 12.36 13.48 24.08
N SER A 353 12.73 13.67 25.34
CA SER A 353 12.82 14.98 25.98
C SER A 353 13.89 15.84 25.30
N ASP A 354 13.65 17.15 25.26
CA ASP A 354 14.62 18.13 24.83
C ASP A 354 15.85 18.11 25.76
N LYS A 355 17.00 17.73 25.20
CA LYS A 355 18.24 17.60 25.96
C LYS A 355 18.76 18.94 26.47
N ASP A 356 18.34 20.04 25.85
CA ASP A 356 18.75 21.39 26.24
C ASP A 356 17.82 22.00 27.31
N ASN A 357 16.71 21.33 27.64
CA ASN A 357 15.78 21.73 28.67
C ASN A 357 15.67 20.68 29.78
N SER A 358 16.35 20.91 30.91
CA SER A 358 16.40 19.97 32.04
C SER A 358 15.05 19.68 32.70
N ASP A 359 14.05 20.53 32.46
CA ASP A 359 12.70 20.39 33.00
C ASP A 359 11.75 19.70 32.02
N ASP A 360 12.19 19.41 30.79
CA ASP A 360 11.38 18.67 29.83
C ASP A 360 11.39 17.17 30.21
N PHE A 361 10.20 16.58 30.21
CA PHE A 361 10.03 15.16 30.42
C PHE A 361 9.07 14.66 29.37
N TYR A 362 9.59 13.92 28.40
CA TYR A 362 8.78 13.39 27.32
C TYR A 362 9.26 11.98 26.96
N LYS A 363 8.39 10.99 27.24
CA LYS A 363 8.68 9.58 26.98
C LYS A 363 7.61 8.96 26.13
N VAL A 364 8.02 8.06 25.23
CA VAL A 364 7.11 7.37 24.32
C VAL A 364 7.28 5.86 24.39
N HIS A 365 6.15 5.15 24.38
CA HIS A 365 6.09 3.70 24.25
C HIS A 365 5.23 3.31 23.05
N PHE A 366 5.72 2.36 22.27
CA PHE A 366 4.99 1.74 21.15
C PHE A 366 4.60 0.32 21.54
N SER A 367 3.31 0.02 21.42
CA SER A 367 2.71 -1.24 21.83
C SER A 367 2.18 -2.01 20.62
N LYS A 368 2.17 -3.34 20.71
CA LYS A 368 1.41 -4.21 19.80
C LYS A 368 -0.06 -4.32 20.22
N TYR A 369 -0.35 -4.12 21.51
CA TYR A 369 -1.70 -4.10 22.07
C TYR A 369 -2.38 -2.77 21.77
N TYR A 370 -3.64 -2.81 21.32
CA TYR A 370 -4.43 -1.62 21.04
C TYR A 370 -5.29 -1.24 22.26
N PHE A 371 -4.80 -0.29 23.05
CA PHE A 371 -5.54 0.34 24.14
C PHE A 371 -6.85 0.95 23.63
N PHE A 372 -7.95 0.63 24.33
CA PHE A 372 -9.31 1.08 24.02
C PHE A 372 -9.75 0.78 22.58
N GLY A 373 -9.18 -0.27 21.98
CA GLY A 373 -9.52 -0.78 20.65
C GLY A 373 -8.90 0.01 19.50
N TYR A 374 -8.09 1.03 19.80
CA TYR A 374 -7.64 1.99 18.79
C TYR A 374 -6.20 2.48 18.98
N PHE A 375 -5.77 2.79 20.20
CA PHE A 375 -4.47 3.41 20.46
C PHE A 375 -3.38 2.36 20.67
N ASN A 376 -2.23 2.52 20.03
CA ASN A 376 -1.09 1.61 20.18
C ASN A 376 0.19 2.35 20.62
N LYS A 377 0.04 3.61 21.03
CA LYS A 377 1.14 4.49 21.44
C LYS A 377 0.77 5.22 22.71
N ILE A 378 1.72 5.30 23.65
CA ILE A 378 1.56 6.03 24.91
C ILE A 378 2.68 7.06 25.00
N PHE A 379 2.31 8.31 25.23
CA PHE A 379 3.20 9.38 25.65
C PHE A 379 3.02 9.64 27.13
N ILE A 380 4.12 9.93 27.83
CA ILE A 380 4.11 10.45 29.19
C ILE A 380 4.88 11.75 29.15
N PHE A 381 4.25 12.81 29.65
CA PHE A 381 4.85 14.13 29.66
C PHE A 381 4.42 14.94 30.88
N ASN A 382 5.20 15.95 31.25
CA ASN A 382 4.80 16.91 32.26
C ASN A 382 3.77 17.90 31.68
N SER A 383 2.79 18.30 32.49
CA SER A 383 1.77 19.26 32.04
C SER A 383 2.42 20.62 31.72
N ASP A 384 1.98 21.24 30.62
CA ASP A 384 2.38 22.61 30.24
C ASP A 384 2.04 23.64 31.32
N THR A 385 0.99 23.36 32.12
CA THR A 385 0.48 24.28 33.15
C THR A 385 1.08 24.03 34.53
N ASP A 386 1.48 22.80 34.84
CA ASP A 386 2.16 22.42 36.07
C ASP A 386 3.19 21.33 35.78
N ARG A 387 4.47 21.73 35.75
CA ARG A 387 5.60 20.83 35.47
C ARG A 387 5.78 19.70 36.50
N LYS A 388 5.05 19.73 37.64
CA LYS A 388 5.01 18.64 38.63
C LYS A 388 3.88 17.64 38.39
N SER A 389 2.91 17.99 37.56
CA SER A 389 1.81 17.13 37.15
C SER A 389 2.21 16.35 35.90
N PHE A 390 1.85 15.06 35.87
CA PHE A 390 2.13 14.18 34.73
C PHE A 390 0.83 13.83 34.01
N SER A 391 0.92 13.85 32.69
CA SER A 391 -0.16 13.43 31.78
C SER A 391 0.29 12.20 31.01
N ALA A 392 -0.65 11.28 30.81
CA ALA A 392 -0.51 10.21 29.86
C ALA A 392 -1.40 10.49 28.64
N LEU A 393 -0.85 10.38 27.45
CA LEU A 393 -1.57 10.52 26.19
C LEU A 393 -1.50 9.21 25.42
N PHE A 394 -2.66 8.62 25.17
CA PHE A 394 -2.83 7.52 24.24
C PHE A 394 -3.06 8.08 22.84
N SER A 395 -2.30 7.58 21.87
CA SER A 395 -2.44 7.93 20.46
C SER A 395 -2.23 6.69 19.58
N LYS A 396 -2.45 6.85 18.28
CA LYS A 396 -2.28 5.80 17.28
C LYS A 396 -1.10 6.13 16.39
N GLU A 397 -0.19 5.18 16.22
CA GLU A 397 0.76 5.19 15.13
C GLU A 397 -0.01 4.91 13.84
N LEU A 398 -0.15 5.93 12.99
CA LEU A 398 -0.89 5.82 11.74
C LEU A 398 -0.07 5.03 10.70
N PRO A 399 -0.75 4.43 9.70
CA PRO A 399 -0.07 3.91 8.52
C PRO A 399 0.83 4.98 7.89
N THR A 400 2.00 4.58 7.40
CA THR A 400 3.00 5.50 6.84
C THR A 400 2.43 6.41 5.76
N ASN A 401 1.59 5.86 4.88
CA ASN A 401 0.91 6.61 3.81
C ASN A 401 -0.59 6.76 4.09
N CYS A 402 -0.96 6.98 5.37
CA CYS A 402 -2.34 7.10 5.81
C CYS A 402 -3.11 8.20 5.04
N LEU A 403 -4.22 7.80 4.42
CA LEU A 403 -5.07 8.68 3.62
C LEU A 403 -6.17 9.39 4.43
N GLY A 404 -6.22 9.14 5.74
CA GLY A 404 -7.24 9.69 6.63
C GLY A 404 -7.64 8.68 7.70
N VAL A 405 -8.30 9.16 8.75
CA VAL A 405 -8.93 8.30 9.78
C VAL A 405 -10.43 8.48 9.64
N PHE A 406 -11.16 7.38 9.50
CA PHE A 406 -12.63 7.45 9.41
C PHE A 406 -13.25 7.57 10.79
N PHE A 407 -14.37 8.29 10.89
CA PHE A 407 -15.11 8.33 12.15
C PHE A 407 -15.69 6.96 12.54
N SER A 408 -15.94 6.09 11.57
CA SER A 408 -16.26 4.69 11.82
C SER A 408 -15.16 3.98 12.61
N GLU A 409 -13.88 4.34 12.43
CA GLU A 409 -12.76 3.77 13.19
C GLU A 409 -12.76 4.19 14.67
N ILE A 410 -13.36 5.33 15.03
CA ILE A 410 -13.40 5.82 16.42
C ILE A 410 -14.66 5.44 17.17
N LYS A 411 -15.74 5.09 16.46
CA LYS A 411 -17.04 4.77 17.07
C LYS A 411 -16.93 3.66 18.11
N GLY A 412 -16.19 2.59 17.80
CA GLY A 412 -15.93 1.48 18.72
C GLY A 412 -15.15 1.92 19.97
N MET A 413 -14.14 2.76 19.80
CA MET A 413 -13.33 3.30 20.91
C MET A 413 -14.16 4.19 21.83
N VAL A 414 -14.95 5.13 21.29
CA VAL A 414 -15.84 5.99 22.09
C VAL A 414 -16.82 5.13 22.87
N LYS A 415 -17.38 4.10 22.24
CA LYS A 415 -18.26 3.14 22.92
C LYS A 415 -17.58 2.46 24.11
N ILE A 416 -16.35 1.94 23.93
CA ILE A 416 -15.59 1.28 25.02
C ILE A 416 -15.42 2.23 26.21
N ILE A 417 -15.10 3.50 25.95
CA ILE A 417 -14.86 4.49 27.01
C ILE A 417 -16.17 4.89 27.69
N VAL A 418 -17.23 5.20 26.93
CA VAL A 418 -18.54 5.60 27.44
C VAL A 418 -19.22 4.46 28.22
N ASP A 419 -19.09 3.21 27.78
CA ASP A 419 -19.66 2.05 28.49
C ASP A 419 -19.11 1.91 29.92
N TYR A 420 -17.90 2.43 30.18
CA TYR A 420 -17.26 2.36 31.49
C TYR A 420 -17.38 3.66 32.29
N LEU A 421 -17.13 4.82 31.66
CA LEU A 421 -17.12 6.12 32.34
C LEU A 421 -18.51 6.79 32.39
N GLY A 422 -19.46 6.36 31.57
CA GLY A 422 -20.76 7.00 31.40
C GLY A 422 -20.72 8.17 30.41
N THR A 423 -21.78 8.98 30.43
CA THR A 423 -21.84 10.24 29.66
C THR A 423 -20.77 11.20 30.14
N ASP A 424 -20.30 12.04 29.22
CA ASP A 424 -19.27 13.04 29.51
C ASP A 424 -19.84 14.23 30.32
N SER A 425 -18.97 15.18 30.69
CA SER A 425 -19.33 16.38 31.46
C SER A 425 -20.33 17.31 30.75
N ASN A 426 -20.62 17.09 29.46
CA ASN A 426 -21.59 17.83 28.65
C ASN A 426 -22.83 16.98 28.28
N ASP A 427 -23.08 15.90 29.04
CA ASP A 427 -24.16 14.93 28.81
C ASP A 427 -24.10 14.25 27.43
N LYS A 428 -22.91 14.17 26.81
CA LYS A 428 -22.70 13.45 25.55
C LYS A 428 -22.33 11.99 25.83
N GLY A 429 -23.07 11.08 25.19
CA GLY A 429 -22.84 9.64 25.25
C GLY A 429 -22.03 9.13 24.07
N TYR A 430 -22.52 8.05 23.46
CA TYR A 430 -21.93 7.44 22.27
C TYR A 430 -21.73 8.45 21.12
N PHE A 431 -20.75 8.18 20.28
CA PHE A 431 -20.44 8.98 19.10
C PHE A 431 -21.55 8.88 18.05
N ASP A 432 -21.97 10.04 17.54
CA ASP A 432 -22.83 10.21 16.38
C ASP A 432 -22.15 11.10 15.33
N GLU A 433 -22.30 10.75 14.06
CA GLU A 433 -21.65 11.50 12.95
C GLU A 433 -22.18 12.93 12.81
N SER A 434 -23.39 13.22 13.31
CA SER A 434 -23.93 14.59 13.34
C SER A 434 -23.17 15.53 14.29
N GLU A 435 -22.27 15.00 15.12
CA GLU A 435 -21.40 15.80 15.97
C GLU A 435 -20.21 16.42 15.23
N ILE A 436 -19.99 16.01 13.98
CA ILE A 436 -18.92 16.51 13.12
C ILE A 436 -19.40 17.79 12.44
N ASP A 437 -18.59 18.85 12.54
CA ASP A 437 -18.89 20.10 11.87
C ASP A 437 -18.54 20.09 10.38
N GLU A 438 -18.90 21.17 9.67
CA GLU A 438 -18.62 21.36 8.25
C GLU A 438 -17.11 21.37 7.90
N ASN A 439 -16.24 21.55 8.88
CA ASN A 439 -14.79 21.55 8.74
C ASN A 439 -14.16 20.19 9.11
N ASN A 440 -14.98 19.15 9.27
CA ASN A 440 -14.55 17.81 9.65
C ASN A 440 -13.90 17.76 11.05
N HIS A 441 -14.35 18.64 11.94
CA HIS A 441 -13.87 18.75 13.32
C HIS A 441 -14.86 18.13 14.30
N TRP A 442 -14.33 17.35 15.23
CA TRP A 442 -15.05 16.77 16.36
C TRP A 442 -14.56 17.36 17.68
N ASN A 443 -15.49 17.90 18.47
CA ASN A 443 -15.20 18.51 19.77
C ASN A 443 -14.73 17.50 20.84
N GLY A 444 -14.91 16.21 20.60
CA GLY A 444 -14.45 15.16 21.51
C GLY A 444 -15.37 14.90 22.70
N ARG A 445 -14.77 14.39 23.78
CA ARG A 445 -15.42 14.06 25.06
C ARG A 445 -14.51 14.41 26.23
N ILE A 446 -15.11 14.88 27.34
CA ILE A 446 -14.38 15.22 28.56
C ILE A 446 -15.09 14.59 29.76
N TRP A 447 -14.38 13.81 30.57
CA TRP A 447 -14.88 13.29 31.83
C TRP A 447 -14.06 13.87 32.98
N ASP A 448 -14.73 14.67 33.82
CA ASP A 448 -14.13 15.32 34.98
C ASP A 448 -14.39 14.54 36.26
N PHE A 449 -13.33 14.23 36.98
CA PHE A 449 -13.38 13.65 38.31
C PHE A 449 -12.61 14.54 39.29
N GLU A 450 -12.84 14.38 40.60
CA GLU A 450 -12.24 15.25 41.62
C GLU A 450 -10.71 15.34 41.54
N LYS A 451 -10.01 14.28 41.09
CA LYS A 451 -8.54 14.19 41.12
C LYS A 451 -7.88 14.00 39.76
N PHE A 452 -8.66 13.73 38.73
CA PHE A 452 -8.13 13.46 37.40
C PHE A 452 -9.20 13.78 36.35
N GLN A 453 -8.74 13.96 35.12
CA GLN A 453 -9.58 14.22 33.97
C GLN A 453 -9.22 13.24 32.86
N PHE A 454 -10.24 12.74 32.15
CA PHE A 454 -10.05 12.08 30.87
C PHE A 454 -10.53 13.00 29.76
N ARG A 455 -9.74 13.15 28.69
CA ARG A 455 -10.16 13.92 27.51
C ARG A 455 -9.89 13.12 26.25
N LEU A 456 -10.91 12.89 25.45
CA LEU A 456 -10.78 12.33 24.11
C LEU A 456 -11.00 13.46 23.12
N VAL A 457 -9.99 13.80 22.33
CA VAL A 457 -10.04 14.94 21.39
C VAL A 457 -9.54 14.56 20.01
N GLN A 458 -9.95 15.34 19.01
CA GLN A 458 -9.38 15.30 17.67
C GLN A 458 -8.41 16.46 17.49
N ASP A 459 -7.14 16.16 17.24
CA ASP A 459 -6.14 17.13 16.80
C ASP A 459 -5.75 16.82 15.35
N LYS A 460 -6.16 17.68 14.42
CA LYS A 460 -6.02 17.49 12.97
C LYS A 460 -6.60 16.12 12.53
N ARG A 461 -5.72 15.16 12.21
CA ARG A 461 -6.08 13.79 11.77
C ARG A 461 -5.91 12.75 12.87
N TYR A 462 -5.45 13.15 14.05
CA TYR A 462 -5.19 12.26 15.18
C TYR A 462 -6.32 12.35 16.19
N PHE A 463 -6.75 11.18 16.65
CA PHE A 463 -7.52 11.08 17.88
C PHE A 463 -6.56 10.81 19.02
N GLN A 464 -6.83 11.44 20.15
CA GLN A 464 -5.92 11.50 21.28
C GLN A 464 -6.74 11.35 22.57
N PHE A 465 -6.37 10.40 23.41
CA PHE A 465 -7.01 10.18 24.70
C PHE A 465 -6.03 10.54 25.82
N TYR A 466 -6.32 11.61 26.52
CA TYR A 466 -5.55 12.13 27.64
C TYR A 466 -6.09 11.58 28.95
N TYR A 467 -5.16 11.23 29.83
CA TYR A 467 -5.37 11.04 31.25
C TYR A 467 -4.50 12.05 31.99
N ASP A 468 -5.14 13.07 32.54
CA ASP A 468 -4.50 14.17 33.23
C ASP A 468 -4.71 14.01 34.74
N PHE A 469 -3.62 13.87 35.51
CA PHE A 469 -3.69 13.79 36.96
C PHE A 469 -3.60 15.19 37.57
N ASN A 470 -4.65 15.64 38.26
CA ASN A 470 -4.72 17.00 38.81
C ASN A 470 -4.22 16.99 40.26
N ILE A 471 -2.96 17.40 40.48
CA ILE A 471 -2.35 17.44 41.81
C ILE A 471 -2.94 18.57 42.69
N ASN A 472 -3.63 19.55 42.10
CA ASN A 472 -4.10 20.75 42.81
C ASN A 472 -5.20 20.51 43.87
N ASN A 473 -5.83 19.32 43.89
CA ASN A 473 -6.84 18.95 44.90
C ASN A 473 -6.29 18.13 46.09
N LEU A 474 -4.97 18.04 46.26
CA LEU A 474 -4.35 17.41 47.45
C LEU A 474 -4.17 18.35 48.64
N ASN A 475 -4.47 19.65 48.48
CA ASN A 475 -4.27 20.68 49.51
C ASN A 475 -5.57 21.27 50.10
N ASN A 476 -6.73 20.63 49.89
CA ASN A 476 -7.99 20.99 50.57
C ASN A 476 -8.45 19.89 51.51
#